data_AF-A0A4V0XP29-F1
#
_entry.id   AF-A0A4V0XP29-F1
#
_cell.length_a   1.000
_cell.length_b   1.000
_cell.length_c   1.000
_cell.angle_alpha   90.00
_cell.angle_beta   90.00
_cell.angle_gamma   90.00
#
_symmetry.space_group_name_H-M   'P 1'
#
loop_
_entity.id
_entity.type
_entity.pdbx_description
1 polymer ?
#
loop_
_entity_poly.entity_id
_entity_poly.type
_entity_poly.pdbx_seq_one_letter_code
_entity_poly.pdbx_strand_id
1 'polypeptide(L)'
;MLAGDGSGPLVWRNGAWRQPRLSPVDGQANAPGRARQAGPAEPGVRRVDWDGYVSTITIGDGELDPEAEHAPHLPALVQTYLPDGSPVVQYPGTAYRDANGDLHIDARGAPVSGPWAHIWSPDSFRISEYGQVTTLDDIHQDRTGQEIESRSLSPLPNGNARF
;
A
#
# COMPACT_ATOMS: atom_id res chain seq x y z
N MET A 1 -5.46 33.46 3.90
CA MET A 1 -6.36 32.61 4.69
C MET A 1 -7.76 32.78 4.11
N LEU A 2 -8.22 31.85 3.28
CA LEU A 2 -9.59 31.77 2.78
C LEU A 2 -10.06 30.34 3.02
N ALA A 3 -10.94 30.17 4.01
CA ALA A 3 -11.64 28.92 4.24
C ALA A 3 -12.76 28.80 3.19
N GLY A 4 -12.68 27.79 2.32
CA GLY A 4 -13.77 27.46 1.40
C GLY A 4 -14.88 26.76 2.16
N ASP A 5 -16.10 27.29 2.06
CA ASP A 5 -17.32 26.89 2.79
C ASP A 5 -17.98 25.58 2.31
N GLY A 6 -17.22 24.71 1.63
CA GLY A 6 -17.69 23.38 1.18
C GLY A 6 -18.89 23.38 0.23
N SER A 7 -19.32 24.53 -0.29
CA SER A 7 -20.56 24.67 -1.07
C SER A 7 -20.29 24.62 -2.58
N GLY A 8 -20.11 23.41 -3.13
CA GLY A 8 -19.97 23.21 -4.58
C GLY A 8 -21.25 23.58 -5.36
N PRO A 9 -21.16 23.88 -6.67
CA PRO A 9 -22.31 24.24 -7.50
C PRO A 9 -23.31 23.07 -7.61
N LEU A 10 -24.61 23.38 -7.47
CA LEU A 10 -25.69 22.41 -7.67
C LEU A 10 -25.76 21.99 -9.15
N VAL A 11 -25.95 20.69 -9.39
CA VAL A 11 -26.19 20.13 -10.72
C VAL A 11 -27.58 19.51 -10.80
N TRP A 12 -28.24 19.70 -11.94
CA TRP A 12 -29.54 19.11 -12.22
C TRP A 12 -29.38 17.65 -12.64
N ARG A 13 -29.93 16.71 -11.85
CA ARG A 13 -29.95 15.26 -12.17
C ARG A 13 -31.27 14.63 -11.70
N ASN A 14 -31.89 13.83 -12.57
CA ASN A 14 -33.14 13.09 -12.31
C ASN A 14 -34.27 13.95 -11.72
N GLY A 15 -34.49 15.14 -12.27
CA GLY A 15 -35.61 16.00 -11.88
C GLY A 15 -35.43 16.76 -10.55
N ALA A 16 -34.22 16.79 -9.99
CA ALA A 16 -33.94 17.53 -8.76
C ALA A 16 -32.57 18.23 -8.79
N TRP A 17 -32.49 19.39 -8.13
CA TRP A 17 -31.22 20.03 -7.80
C TRP A 17 -30.52 19.20 -6.73
N ARG A 18 -29.32 18.71 -7.04
CA ARG A 18 -28.50 17.94 -6.09
C ARG A 18 -27.14 18.59 -6.00
N GLN A 19 -26.62 18.69 -4.78
CA GLN A 19 -25.18 18.89 -4.62
C GLN A 19 -24.51 17.65 -5.22
N PRO A 20 -23.56 17.81 -6.16
CA PRO A 20 -22.70 16.69 -6.50
C PRO A 20 -22.05 16.27 -5.19
N ARG A 21 -22.15 14.98 -4.83
CA ARG A 21 -21.26 14.44 -3.80
C ARG A 21 -19.87 14.64 -4.36
N LEU A 22 -19.20 15.69 -3.92
CA LEU A 22 -17.76 15.77 -4.00
C LEU A 22 -17.31 14.59 -3.15
N SER A 23 -16.83 13.53 -3.80
CA SER A 23 -16.00 12.54 -3.12
C SER A 23 -14.97 13.31 -2.30
N PRO A 24 -14.69 12.92 -1.04
CA PRO A 24 -13.60 13.55 -0.31
C PRO A 24 -12.37 13.46 -1.23
N VAL A 25 -11.82 14.62 -1.59
CA VAL A 25 -10.69 14.85 -2.52
C VAL A 25 -10.01 13.52 -2.88
N ASP A 26 -10.31 12.99 -4.07
CA ASP A 26 -9.97 11.61 -4.51
C ASP A 26 -8.48 11.25 -4.36
N GLY A 27 -7.61 12.23 -4.09
CA GLY A 27 -6.18 12.03 -3.81
C GLY A 27 -5.86 11.39 -2.45
N GLN A 28 -6.69 11.55 -1.40
CA GLN A 28 -6.41 10.92 -0.09
C GLN A 28 -7.04 9.54 0.08
N ALA A 29 -8.17 9.30 -0.58
CA ALA A 29 -8.91 8.04 -0.47
C ALA A 29 -8.17 6.84 -1.10
N ASN A 30 -7.19 7.10 -1.98
CA ASN A 30 -6.35 6.08 -2.63
C ASN A 30 -4.86 6.24 -2.27
N ALA A 31 -4.54 7.02 -1.23
CA ALA A 31 -3.17 7.23 -0.80
C ALA A 31 -2.58 5.94 -0.19
N PRO A 32 -1.26 5.71 -0.30
CA PRO A 32 -0.59 4.56 0.31
C PRO A 32 -0.97 4.41 1.79
N GLY A 33 -1.34 3.20 2.19
CA GLY A 33 -1.74 2.88 3.57
C GLY A 33 -3.08 3.47 4.02
N ARG A 34 -3.79 4.24 3.18
CA ARG A 34 -5.08 4.87 3.52
C ARG A 34 -6.24 4.41 2.65
N ALA A 35 -5.94 3.67 1.58
CA ALA A 35 -6.93 3.16 0.67
C ALA A 35 -7.87 2.18 1.34
N ARG A 36 -9.14 2.18 0.91
CA ARG A 36 -10.09 1.17 1.37
C ARG A 36 -9.70 -0.18 0.77
N GLN A 37 -9.42 -1.13 1.65
CA GLN A 37 -9.22 -2.51 1.29
C GLN A 37 -10.46 -3.10 0.59
N ALA A 38 -10.21 -3.80 -0.52
CA ALA A 38 -11.22 -4.50 -1.32
C ALA A 38 -10.94 -6.00 -1.47
N GLY A 39 -9.69 -6.45 -1.30
CA GLY A 39 -9.32 -7.86 -1.38
C GLY A 39 -7.92 -8.16 -0.85
N PRO A 40 -7.54 -9.44 -0.81
CA PRO A 40 -6.21 -9.84 -0.37
C PRO A 40 -5.14 -9.47 -1.39
N ALA A 41 -3.94 -9.17 -0.90
CA ALA A 41 -2.74 -9.15 -1.72
C ALA A 41 -2.37 -10.57 -2.16
N GLU A 42 -1.51 -10.68 -3.18
CA GLU A 42 -0.89 -11.96 -3.54
C GLU A 42 0.41 -12.15 -2.75
N PRO A 43 0.62 -13.32 -2.12
CA PRO A 43 1.90 -13.67 -1.52
C PRO A 43 3.04 -13.59 -2.55
N GLY A 44 4.17 -13.04 -2.15
CA GLY A 44 5.22 -12.72 -3.12
C GLY A 44 6.32 -11.82 -2.59
N VAL A 45 7.23 -11.50 -3.49
CA VAL A 45 8.26 -10.49 -3.30
C VAL A 45 8.08 -9.42 -4.36
N ARG A 46 8.17 -8.16 -3.95
CA ARG A 46 8.18 -6.98 -4.80
C ARG A 46 9.47 -6.23 -4.54
N ARG A 47 10.18 -5.80 -5.59
CA ARG A 47 11.33 -4.93 -5.47
C ARG A 47 11.03 -3.61 -6.15
N VAL A 48 11.24 -2.51 -5.44
CA VAL A 48 10.87 -1.16 -5.89
C VAL A 48 12.07 -0.22 -5.80
N ASP A 49 12.24 0.63 -6.80
CA ASP A 49 13.18 1.75 -6.82
C ASP A 49 12.39 3.04 -6.60
N TRP A 50 12.78 3.83 -5.60
CA TRP A 50 12.05 5.04 -5.18
C TRP A 50 12.95 6.00 -4.40
N ASP A 51 12.87 7.30 -4.69
CA ASP A 51 13.58 8.38 -3.98
C ASP A 51 15.09 8.15 -3.72
N GLY A 52 15.77 7.40 -4.60
CA GLY A 52 17.18 7.05 -4.43
C GLY A 52 17.44 5.86 -3.50
N TYR A 53 16.41 5.11 -3.15
CA TYR A 53 16.45 3.87 -2.38
C TYR A 53 15.89 2.71 -3.18
N VAL A 54 16.23 1.50 -2.73
CA VAL A 54 15.61 0.26 -3.21
C VAL A 54 14.96 -0.44 -2.02
N SER A 55 13.69 -0.81 -2.14
CA SER A 55 13.03 -1.63 -1.12
C SER A 55 12.66 -3.01 -1.66
N THR A 56 12.91 -4.02 -0.84
CA THR A 56 12.35 -5.37 -0.99
C THR A 56 11.15 -5.49 -0.05
N ILE A 57 10.00 -5.81 -0.62
CA ILE A 57 8.74 -5.99 0.10
C ILE A 57 8.37 -7.47 -0.01
N THR A 58 8.40 -8.18 1.10
CA THR A 58 7.97 -9.58 1.18
C THR A 58 6.55 -9.63 1.73
N ILE A 59 5.64 -10.23 0.97
CA ILE A 59 4.24 -10.44 1.34
C ILE A 59 4.09 -11.93 1.68
N GLY A 60 3.76 -12.21 2.94
CA GLY A 60 3.57 -13.56 3.44
C GLY A 60 2.30 -14.22 2.90
N ASP A 61 2.19 -15.53 3.12
CA ASP A 61 1.06 -16.39 2.76
C ASP A 61 0.03 -16.56 3.89
N GLY A 62 0.07 -15.65 4.87
CA GLY A 62 -0.66 -15.74 6.13
C GLY A 62 -2.08 -16.31 6.01
N GLU A 63 -2.48 -17.09 7.02
CA GLU A 63 -3.80 -17.71 7.05
C GLU A 63 -4.87 -16.61 7.06
N LEU A 64 -5.60 -16.49 5.95
CA LEU A 64 -6.76 -15.62 5.88
C LEU A 64 -7.80 -16.19 6.84
N ASP A 65 -8.03 -15.53 7.97
CA ASP A 65 -9.12 -15.89 8.87
C ASP A 65 -10.46 -15.66 8.14
N PRO A 66 -11.19 -16.74 7.77
CA PRO A 66 -12.43 -16.61 7.03
C PRO A 66 -13.57 -16.01 7.87
N GLU A 67 -13.41 -15.92 9.19
CA GLU A 67 -14.37 -15.30 10.12
C GLU A 67 -13.99 -13.86 10.49
N ALA A 68 -12.85 -13.35 10.02
CA ALA A 68 -12.46 -11.97 10.27
C ALA A 68 -13.50 -11.01 9.66
N GLU A 69 -14.10 -10.18 10.52
CA GLU A 69 -15.01 -9.10 10.13
C GLU A 69 -14.33 -8.06 9.22
N HIS A 70 -12.99 -8.07 9.19
CA HIS A 70 -12.15 -7.20 8.37
C HIS A 70 -11.74 -7.91 7.08
N ALA A 71 -11.65 -7.15 5.99
CA ALA A 71 -11.23 -7.69 4.71
C ALA A 71 -9.85 -8.38 4.79
N PRO A 72 -9.64 -9.45 4.00
CA PRO A 72 -8.47 -10.31 4.12
C PRO A 72 -7.18 -9.55 3.76
N HIS A 73 -6.27 -9.43 4.72
CA HIS A 73 -4.96 -8.80 4.56
C HIS A 73 -3.85 -9.79 4.89
N LEU A 74 -2.66 -9.56 4.32
CA LEU A 74 -1.50 -10.42 4.52
C LEU A 74 -0.40 -9.67 5.28
N PRO A 75 0.39 -10.34 6.13
CA PRO A 75 1.56 -9.71 6.73
C PRO A 75 2.60 -9.37 5.65
N ALA A 76 3.27 -8.24 5.81
CA ALA A 76 4.37 -7.83 4.95
C ALA A 76 5.60 -7.43 5.78
N LEU A 77 6.78 -7.60 5.19
CA LEU A 77 8.04 -7.05 5.69
C LEU A 77 8.65 -6.17 4.60
N VAL A 78 8.94 -4.92 4.95
CA VAL A 78 9.67 -3.99 4.10
C VAL A 78 11.11 -3.92 4.57
N GLN A 79 12.05 -4.04 3.63
CA GLN A 79 13.47 -3.83 3.85
C GLN A 79 13.98 -2.82 2.83
N THR A 80 14.57 -1.72 3.28
CA THR A 80 15.03 -0.61 2.45
C THR A 80 16.55 -0.54 2.46
N TYR A 81 17.13 -0.29 1.29
CA TYR A 81 18.56 -0.29 1.01
C TYR A 81 18.97 0.96 0.23
N LEU A 82 20.23 1.34 0.38
CA LEU A 82 20.89 2.27 -0.55
C LEU A 82 21.12 1.57 -1.92
N PRO A 83 21.35 2.33 -3.01
CA PRO A 83 21.58 1.75 -4.34
C PRO A 83 22.78 0.79 -4.43
N ASP A 84 23.73 0.90 -3.51
CA ASP A 84 24.89 0.00 -3.39
C ASP A 84 24.59 -1.31 -2.64
N GLY A 85 23.36 -1.48 -2.15
CA GLY A 85 22.89 -2.64 -1.40
C GLY A 85 23.08 -2.54 0.12
N SER A 86 23.61 -1.43 0.64
CA SER A 86 23.74 -1.24 2.09
C SER A 86 22.36 -1.14 2.75
N PRO A 87 22.11 -1.86 3.86
CA PRO A 87 20.82 -1.82 4.56
C PRO A 87 20.59 -0.48 5.26
N VAL A 88 19.37 0.05 5.16
CA VAL A 88 18.95 1.32 5.78
C VAL A 88 18.02 1.05 6.95
N VAL A 89 16.87 0.42 6.67
CA VAL A 89 15.83 0.09 7.66
C VAL A 89 15.06 -1.17 7.25
N GLN A 90 14.37 -1.76 8.21
CA GLN A 90 13.31 -2.72 7.98
C GLN A 90 12.18 -2.52 8.98
N TYR A 91 10.95 -2.82 8.56
CA TYR A 91 9.75 -2.67 9.37
C TYR A 91 8.61 -3.56 8.86
N PRO A 92 7.70 -4.02 9.73
CA PRO A 92 6.53 -4.76 9.33
C PRO A 92 5.49 -3.86 8.66
N GLY A 93 4.59 -4.47 7.91
CA GLY A 93 3.40 -3.82 7.37
C GLY A 93 2.30 -4.82 7.09
N THR A 94 1.21 -4.32 6.50
CA THR A 94 0.05 -5.11 6.11
C THR A 94 -0.25 -4.88 4.63
N ALA A 95 -0.35 -5.97 3.88
CA ALA A 95 -0.58 -5.96 2.44
C ALA A 95 -2.04 -6.25 2.10
N TYR A 96 -2.60 -5.47 1.18
CA TYR A 96 -3.94 -5.67 0.64
C TYR A 96 -4.08 -5.08 -0.77
N ARG A 97 -5.19 -5.40 -1.46
CA ARG A 97 -5.58 -4.74 -2.71
C ARG A 97 -6.75 -3.78 -2.47
N ASP A 98 -6.72 -2.65 -3.17
CA ASP A 98 -7.85 -1.73 -3.22
C ASP A 98 -8.86 -2.10 -4.33
N ALA A 99 -9.92 -1.29 -4.49
CA ALA A 99 -10.97 -1.54 -5.47
C ALA A 99 -10.51 -1.37 -6.93
N ASN A 100 -9.37 -0.72 -7.18
CA ASN A 100 -8.76 -0.59 -8.50
C ASN A 100 -7.80 -1.76 -8.79
N GLY A 101 -7.54 -2.62 -7.81
CA GLY A 101 -6.59 -3.72 -7.90
C GLY A 101 -5.16 -3.33 -7.55
N ASP A 102 -4.91 -2.07 -7.17
CA ASP A 102 -3.57 -1.61 -6.76
C ASP A 102 -3.19 -2.31 -5.45
N LEU A 103 -1.93 -2.72 -5.34
CA LEU A 103 -1.36 -3.29 -4.13
C LEU A 103 -1.00 -2.17 -3.16
N HIS A 104 -1.41 -2.29 -1.91
CA HIS A 104 -1.05 -1.39 -0.82
C HIS A 104 -0.29 -2.14 0.26
N ILE A 105 0.73 -1.48 0.82
CA ILE A 105 1.42 -1.87 2.03
C ILE A 105 1.19 -0.75 3.05
N ASP A 106 0.38 -1.01 4.07
CA ASP A 106 0.20 -0.11 5.20
C ASP A 106 1.24 -0.41 6.27
N ALA A 107 2.11 0.56 6.53
CA ALA A 107 3.18 0.46 7.53
C ALA A 107 3.10 1.58 8.58
N ARG A 108 1.97 2.30 8.66
CA ARG A 108 1.83 3.45 9.56
C ARG A 108 2.03 3.05 11.01
N GLY A 109 2.88 3.79 11.72
CA GLY A 109 3.20 3.50 13.12
C GLY A 109 3.93 2.17 13.36
N ALA A 110 4.42 1.51 12.30
CA ALA A 110 5.18 0.28 12.43
C ALA A 110 6.50 0.52 13.19
N PRO A 111 6.94 -0.42 14.03
CA PRO A 111 8.25 -0.34 14.66
C PRO A 111 9.36 -0.48 13.61
N VAL A 112 10.24 0.52 13.54
CA VAL A 112 11.37 0.54 12.61
C VAL A 112 12.63 -0.02 13.28
N SER A 113 13.40 -0.81 12.54
CA SER A 113 14.71 -1.32 12.96
C SER A 113 15.75 -1.14 11.85
N GLY A 114 17.03 -1.19 12.21
CA GLY A 114 18.15 -1.02 11.27
C GLY A 114 19.00 0.24 11.53
N PRO A 115 20.08 0.43 10.76
CA PRO A 115 21.04 1.51 11.00
C PRO A 115 20.43 2.91 11.13
N TRP A 116 19.38 3.21 10.38
CA TRP A 116 18.77 4.54 10.33
C TRP A 116 17.43 4.63 11.08
N ALA A 117 17.06 3.61 11.86
CA ALA A 117 15.75 3.54 12.51
C ALA A 117 15.39 4.74 13.40
N HIS A 118 16.37 5.39 14.00
CA HIS A 118 16.19 6.53 14.92
C HIS A 118 15.81 7.85 14.21
N ILE A 119 15.95 7.93 12.89
CA ILE A 119 15.63 9.11 12.07
C ILE A 119 14.63 8.80 10.96
N TRP A 120 14.12 7.57 10.89
CA TRP A 120 13.26 7.10 9.81
C TRP A 120 11.80 7.00 10.27
N SER A 121 10.88 7.37 9.38
CA SER A 121 9.44 7.11 9.53
C SER A 121 9.05 6.01 8.54
N PRO A 122 8.31 4.97 8.96
CA PRO A 122 7.99 3.87 8.06
C PRO A 122 7.11 4.36 6.90
N ASP A 123 7.53 4.04 5.68
CA ASP A 123 6.79 4.37 4.47
C ASP A 123 5.72 3.32 4.18
N SER A 124 4.50 3.77 3.91
CA SER A 124 3.47 2.97 3.27
C SER A 124 3.63 3.02 1.74
N PHE A 125 3.31 1.94 1.05
CA PHE A 125 3.48 1.83 -0.41
C PHE A 125 2.15 1.59 -1.09
N ARG A 126 2.00 2.16 -2.29
CA ARG A 126 1.02 1.77 -3.29
C ARG A 126 1.79 1.37 -4.55
N ILE A 127 1.49 0.20 -5.10
CA ILE A 127 2.05 -0.31 -6.35
C ILE A 127 0.88 -0.59 -7.29
N SER A 128 0.81 0.15 -8.39
CA SER A 128 -0.23 -0.06 -9.40
C SER A 128 -0.03 -1.33 -10.21
N GLU A 129 -1.06 -1.76 -10.94
CA GLU A 129 -0.96 -2.87 -11.91
C GLU A 129 0.18 -2.68 -12.93
N TYR A 130 0.52 -1.43 -13.27
CA TYR A 130 1.58 -1.09 -14.22
C TYR A 130 2.95 -0.89 -13.56
N GLY A 131 3.10 -1.25 -12.29
CA GLY A 131 4.36 -1.15 -11.55
C GLY A 131 4.70 0.25 -11.04
N GLN A 132 3.88 1.27 -11.29
CA GLN A 132 4.10 2.60 -10.71
C GLN A 132 4.00 2.54 -9.18
N VAL A 133 4.99 3.09 -8.48
CA VAL A 133 5.06 3.14 -7.02
C VAL A 133 4.79 4.54 -6.52
N THR A 134 3.98 4.65 -5.47
CA THR A 134 3.83 5.86 -4.64
C THR A 134 4.06 5.48 -3.19
N THR A 135 4.81 6.30 -2.46
CA THR A 135 5.03 6.13 -1.02
C THR A 135 4.35 7.24 -0.23
N LEU A 136 4.08 6.98 1.04
CA LEU A 136 3.61 7.98 1.99
C LEU A 136 4.15 7.63 3.38
N ASP A 137 4.94 8.54 3.96
CA ASP A 137 5.41 8.42 5.35
C ASP A 137 4.40 8.97 6.36
N ASP A 138 4.65 8.78 7.66
CA ASP A 138 3.76 9.28 8.72
C ASP A 138 3.77 10.81 8.86
N ILE A 139 4.76 11.49 8.28
CA ILE A 139 4.83 12.95 8.20
C ILE A 139 4.21 13.52 6.91
N HIS A 140 3.52 12.67 6.14
CA HIS A 140 2.74 13.00 4.95
C HIS A 140 3.57 13.51 3.76
N GLN A 141 4.81 13.04 3.61
CA GLN A 141 5.60 13.24 2.40
C GLN A 141 5.38 12.08 1.43
N ASP A 142 5.03 12.41 0.19
CA ASP A 142 4.87 11.45 -0.88
C ASP A 142 6.11 11.42 -1.78
N ARG A 143 6.49 10.21 -2.21
CA ARG A 143 7.51 9.99 -3.23
C ARG A 143 6.98 9.04 -4.30
N THR A 144 7.61 9.08 -5.47
CA THR A 144 7.25 8.21 -6.60
C THR A 144 8.42 7.33 -7.00
N GLY A 145 8.11 6.15 -7.53
CA GLY A 145 9.09 5.17 -7.96
C GLY A 145 8.51 4.19 -8.97
N GLN A 146 9.23 3.09 -9.16
CA GLN A 146 8.84 1.99 -10.04
C GLN A 146 9.15 0.64 -9.41
N GLU A 147 8.28 -0.34 -9.64
CA GLU A 147 8.57 -1.75 -9.43
C GLU A 147 9.59 -2.20 -10.48
N ILE A 148 10.69 -2.78 -10.01
CA ILE A 148 11.79 -3.27 -10.85
C ILE A 148 11.86 -4.79 -10.89
N GLU A 149 11.23 -5.48 -9.94
CA GLU A 149 11.12 -6.94 -9.92
C GLU A 149 9.87 -7.39 -9.18
N SER A 150 9.19 -8.41 -9.74
CA SER A 150 8.02 -9.03 -9.12
C SER A 150 8.12 -10.55 -9.20
N ARG A 151 7.92 -11.21 -8.06
CA ARG A 151 7.83 -12.68 -7.98
C ARG A 151 6.66 -13.08 -7.10
N SER A 152 5.70 -13.82 -7.67
CA SER A 152 4.64 -14.45 -6.88
C SER A 152 5.16 -15.74 -6.22
N LEU A 153 4.75 -15.98 -4.98
CA LEU A 153 4.90 -17.29 -4.37
C LEU A 153 3.73 -18.14 -4.90
N SER A 154 3.98 -18.93 -5.95
CA SER A 154 2.95 -19.85 -6.44
C SER A 154 2.50 -20.77 -5.30
N PRO A 155 1.19 -20.99 -5.09
CA PRO A 155 0.76 -22.07 -4.23
C PRO A 155 1.39 -23.35 -4.78
N LEU A 156 2.06 -24.12 -3.92
CA LEU A 156 2.57 -25.43 -4.32
C LEU A 156 1.43 -26.19 -5.02
N PRO A 157 1.67 -26.82 -6.18
CA PRO A 157 0.62 -27.62 -6.81
C PRO A 157 0.16 -28.64 -5.77
N ASN A 158 -1.15 -28.71 -5.52
CA ASN A 158 -1.81 -29.63 -4.60
C ASN A 158 -1.36 -31.08 -4.89
N GLY A 159 -0.23 -31.47 -4.33
CA GLY A 159 0.33 -32.79 -4.43
C GLY A 159 -0.32 -33.64 -3.37
N ASN A 160 -1.29 -34.46 -3.79
CA ASN A 160 -1.77 -35.60 -3.03
C ASN A 160 -0.58 -36.52 -2.68
N ALA A 161 0.13 -36.24 -1.60
CA ALA A 161 0.98 -37.22 -0.95
C ALA A 161 0.06 -38.10 -0.10
N ARG A 162 -0.44 -39.18 -0.72
CA ARG A 162 -0.92 -40.34 0.03
C ARG A 162 0.30 -40.96 0.72
N PHE A 163 0.24 -41.07 2.04
CA PHE A 163 1.05 -42.03 2.79
C PHE A 163 0.47 -43.44 2.60
#